data_AF-A0A137QFH9-F1
#
_entry.id   AF-A0A137QFH9-F1
#
_cell.length_a   1.000
_cell.length_b   1.000
_cell.length_c   1.000
_cell.angle_alpha   90.00
_cell.angle_beta   90.00
_cell.angle_gamma   90.00
#
_symmetry.space_group_name_H-M   'P 1'
#
loop_
_entity.id
_entity.type
_entity.pdbx_description
1 polymer ?
#
loop_
_entity_poly.entity_id
_entity_poly.type
_entity_poly.pdbx_seq_one_letter_code
_entity_poly.pdbx_strand_id
1 'polypeptide(L)'
;MRMPVGSCQITVRRPNIFKDAYAEITRLTLDDLKKKLIIKFEGENDRENSSTVLEFDREFFYLLFHELFNPSYNLPEHSVHDKYTLQINPASGAISEHLNYFKFLGRYLGLGIFHCYLFDAHFTVGFYKMILKKPALFDLPENVYDDLIWML
;
A
#
# COMPACT_ATOMS: atom_id res chain seq x y z
N MET A 1 -16.51 11.49 8.45
CA MET A 1 -15.89 10.75 9.57
C MET A 1 -15.23 11.77 10.49
N ARG A 2 -15.48 11.75 11.81
CA ARG A 2 -14.84 12.72 12.73
C ARG A 2 -13.43 12.23 13.04
N MET A 3 -12.40 13.01 12.68
CA MET A 3 -11.01 12.64 12.98
C MET A 3 -10.78 12.68 14.50
N PRO A 4 -10.06 11.70 15.07
CA PRO A 4 -9.62 11.76 16.46
C PRO A 4 -8.73 12.97 16.74
N VAL A 5 -8.68 13.42 18.00
CA VAL A 5 -7.84 14.54 18.42
C VAL A 5 -6.36 14.15 18.37
N GLY A 6 -5.52 15.08 17.91
CA GLY A 6 -4.07 14.90 17.77
C GLY A 6 -3.64 14.76 16.30
N SER A 7 -2.36 14.50 16.10
CA SER A 7 -1.75 14.29 14.79
C SER A 7 -1.01 12.96 14.71
N CYS A 8 -0.98 12.40 13.50
CA CYS A 8 -0.14 11.30 13.08
C CYS A 8 1.00 11.88 12.26
N GLN A 9 2.15 12.13 12.90
CA GLN A 9 3.33 12.61 12.19
C GLN A 9 4.15 11.43 11.70
N ILE A 10 4.53 11.44 10.43
CA ILE A 10 5.45 10.47 9.83
C ILE A 10 6.61 11.28 9.24
N THR A 11 7.81 11.09 9.78
CA THR A 11 9.02 11.74 9.29
C THR A 11 9.87 10.74 8.51
N VAL A 12 10.24 11.08 7.27
CA VAL A 12 11.01 10.19 6.38
C VAL A 12 12.09 10.94 5.62
N ARG A 13 13.13 10.23 5.18
CA ARG A 13 14.11 10.75 4.21
C ARG A 13 13.78 10.23 2.82
N ARG A 14 13.77 11.12 1.82
CA ARG A 14 13.60 10.74 0.39
C ARG A 14 14.48 9.54 -0.04
N PRO A 15 15.81 9.54 0.20
CA PRO A 15 16.66 8.44 -0.23
C PRO A 15 16.42 7.12 0.53
N ASN A 16 15.66 7.13 1.63
CA ASN A 16 15.41 5.95 2.45
C ASN A 16 13.91 5.78 2.76
N ILE A 17 13.04 6.26 1.85
CA ILE A 17 11.61 6.41 2.12
C ILE A 17 10.95 5.10 2.54
N PHE A 18 11.32 3.97 1.91
CA PHE A 18 10.76 2.66 2.24
C PHE A 18 11.07 2.26 3.69
N LYS A 19 12.35 2.29 4.10
CA LYS A 19 12.77 1.83 5.43
C LYS A 19 12.24 2.76 6.53
N ASP A 20 12.29 4.07 6.30
CA ASP A 20 11.80 5.06 7.27
C ASP A 20 10.27 4.95 7.42
N ALA A 21 9.53 4.84 6.31
CA ALA A 21 8.07 4.63 6.35
C ALA A 21 7.70 3.29 6.99
N TYR A 22 8.44 2.22 6.70
CA TYR A 22 8.24 0.92 7.33
C TYR A 22 8.39 1.00 8.84
N ALA A 23 9.44 1.67 9.34
CA ALA A 23 9.65 1.84 10.78
C ALA A 23 8.53 2.66 11.44
N GLU A 24 8.17 3.79 10.84
CA GLU A 24 7.16 4.71 11.41
C GLU A 24 5.75 4.11 11.37
N ILE A 25 5.28 3.67 10.20
CA ILE A 25 3.92 3.14 10.04
C ILE A 25 3.74 1.86 10.85
N THR A 26 4.75 0.98 10.90
CA THR A 26 4.63 -0.29 11.64
C THR A 26 4.57 -0.07 13.15
N ARG A 27 5.26 0.95 13.67
CA ARG A 27 5.26 1.28 15.11
C ARG A 27 3.96 1.91 15.59
N LEU A 28 3.28 2.70 14.76
CA LEU A 28 2.05 3.40 15.14
C LEU A 28 0.92 2.42 15.47
N THR A 29 -0.10 2.85 16.22
CA THR A 29 -1.33 2.06 16.40
C THR A 29 -2.37 2.39 15.33
N LEU A 30 -3.45 1.60 15.23
CA LEU A 30 -4.57 1.93 14.34
C LEU A 30 -5.23 3.26 14.70
N ASP A 31 -5.31 3.60 15.98
CA ASP A 31 -5.93 4.86 16.43
C ASP A 31 -5.03 6.07 16.15
N ASP A 32 -3.70 5.86 16.16
CA ASP A 32 -2.77 6.89 15.72
C ASP A 32 -2.92 7.17 14.22
N LEU A 33 -2.94 6.13 13.38
CA LEU A 33 -3.05 6.28 11.92
C LEU A 33 -4.33 7.00 11.45
N LYS A 34 -5.38 7.01 12.29
CA LYS A 34 -6.65 7.70 12.01
C LYS A 34 -6.62 9.20 12.36
N LYS A 35 -5.63 9.67 13.12
CA LYS A 35 -5.46 11.09 13.45
C LYS A 35 -5.05 11.88 12.21
N LYS A 36 -5.05 13.22 12.30
CA LYS A 36 -4.63 14.10 11.19
C LYS A 36 -3.22 13.74 10.73
N LEU A 37 -3.09 13.29 9.48
CA LEU A 37 -1.80 12.94 8.88
C LEU A 37 -0.95 14.20 8.68
N ILE A 38 0.33 14.08 9.01
CA ILE A 38 1.35 15.10 8.76
C ILE A 38 2.60 14.36 8.27
N ILE A 39 2.88 14.45 6.97
CA ILE A 39 4.14 13.96 6.41
C ILE A 39 5.22 15.04 6.53
N LYS A 40 6.42 14.64 6.95
CA LYS A 40 7.62 15.49 6.98
C LYS A 40 8.78 14.80 6.26
N PHE A 41 9.41 15.51 5.33
CA PHE A 41 10.69 15.10 4.76
C PHE A 41 11.83 15.70 5.59
N GLU A 42 12.71 14.84 6.12
CA GLU A 42 13.83 15.29 6.96
C GLU A 42 14.77 16.21 6.17
N GLY A 43 15.16 17.33 6.78
CA GLY A 43 16.02 18.35 6.16
C GLY A 43 15.28 19.35 5.28
N GLU A 44 13.99 19.17 5.04
CA GLU A 44 13.15 20.15 4.34
C GLU A 44 12.46 21.05 5.38
N ASN A 45 12.90 22.31 5.45
CA ASN A 45 12.40 23.26 6.44
C ASN A 45 10.91 23.53 6.23
N ASP A 46 10.15 23.51 7.34
CA ASP A 46 8.77 24.00 7.51
C ASP A 46 8.67 25.53 7.22
N ARG A 47 9.17 25.99 6.06
CA ARG A 47 9.18 27.41 5.66
C ARG A 47 7.78 27.86 5.29
N GLU A 48 7.06 28.35 6.31
CA GLU A 48 6.04 29.41 6.28
C GLU A 48 5.12 29.51 5.04
N ASN A 49 4.73 28.40 4.44
CA ASN A 49 3.69 28.38 3.43
C ASN A 49 2.73 27.24 3.77
N SER A 50 1.63 27.60 4.42
CA SER A 50 0.48 26.76 4.79
C SER A 50 -0.23 26.07 3.59
N SER A 51 0.38 26.07 2.40
CA SER A 51 -0.14 25.52 1.15
C SER A 51 0.47 24.15 0.80
N THR A 52 1.57 23.75 1.45
CA THR A 52 2.43 22.62 1.04
C THR A 52 2.09 21.27 1.70
N VAL A 53 1.17 21.22 2.68
CA VAL A 53 0.84 19.98 3.41
C VAL A 53 0.29 18.90 2.46
N LEU A 54 -0.55 19.27 1.48
CA LEU A 54 -1.09 18.33 0.50
C LEU A 54 -0.02 17.85 -0.49
N GLU A 55 1.02 18.64 -0.75
CA GLU A 55 2.08 18.29 -1.71
C GLU A 55 2.98 17.20 -1.13
N PHE A 56 3.42 17.36 0.13
CA PHE A 56 4.25 16.35 0.79
C PHE A 56 3.52 15.04 1.02
N ASP A 57 2.25 15.08 1.41
CA ASP A 57 1.45 13.88 1.57
C ASP A 57 1.33 13.12 0.23
N ARG A 58 0.95 13.82 -0.86
CA ARG A 58 0.85 13.21 -2.20
C ARG A 58 2.18 12.64 -2.67
N GLU A 59 3.26 13.39 -2.48
CA GLU A 59 4.59 12.96 -2.88
C GLU A 59 5.05 11.74 -2.08
N PHE A 60 4.78 11.69 -0.78
CA PHE A 60 5.06 10.51 0.03
C PHE A 60 4.34 9.27 -0.47
N PHE A 61 3.03 9.36 -0.74
CA PHE A 61 2.28 8.24 -1.31
C PHE A 61 2.79 7.87 -2.71
N TYR A 62 3.18 8.85 -3.54
CA TYR A 62 3.75 8.57 -4.84
C TYR A 62 5.08 7.81 -4.73
N LEU A 63 6.06 8.36 -4.00
CA LEU A 63 7.39 7.80 -3.88
C LEU A 63 7.39 6.42 -3.20
N LEU A 64 6.64 6.27 -2.11
CA LEU A 64 6.58 5.00 -1.38
C LEU A 64 5.87 3.92 -2.20
N PHE A 65 4.85 4.29 -2.99
CA PHE A 65 4.20 3.35 -3.89
C PHE A 65 5.17 2.80 -4.94
N HIS A 66 6.04 3.64 -5.52
CA HIS A 66 7.03 3.18 -6.49
C HIS A 66 8.10 2.28 -5.86
N GLU A 67 8.56 2.59 -4.64
CA GLU A 67 9.51 1.73 -3.92
C GLU A 67 8.95 0.34 -3.61
N LEU A 68 7.62 0.20 -3.45
CA LEU A 68 6.99 -1.11 -3.22
C LEU A 68 7.15 -2.08 -4.42
N PHE A 69 7.42 -1.57 -5.63
CA PHE A 69 7.71 -2.38 -6.83
C PHE A 69 9.19 -2.71 -6.99
N ASN A 70 10.07 -2.26 -6.08
CA ASN A 70 11.47 -2.63 -6.15
C ASN A 70 11.59 -4.16 -6.02
N PRO A 71 12.18 -4.86 -7.01
CA PRO A 71 12.31 -6.32 -7.00
C PRO A 71 13.01 -6.86 -5.75
N SER A 72 13.82 -6.02 -5.09
CA SER A 72 14.52 -6.37 -3.84
C SER A 72 13.57 -6.72 -2.69
N TYR A 73 12.33 -6.24 -2.70
CA TYR A 73 11.34 -6.52 -1.65
C TYR A 73 10.36 -7.65 -2.01
N ASN A 74 10.32 -8.07 -3.28
CA ASN A 74 9.52 -9.18 -3.80
C ASN A 74 8.04 -9.18 -3.35
N LEU A 75 7.38 -8.00 -3.38
CA LEU A 75 6.04 -7.79 -2.83
C LEU A 75 4.93 -7.96 -3.90
N PRO A 76 4.33 -6.91 -4.52
CA PRO A 76 3.44 -7.11 -5.64
C PRO A 76 4.21 -7.25 -6.95
N GLU A 77 3.67 -8.07 -7.86
CA GLU A 77 4.14 -8.21 -9.24
C GLU A 77 2.98 -7.93 -10.22
N HIS A 78 3.31 -7.69 -11.48
CA HIS A 78 2.30 -7.61 -12.53
C HIS A 78 1.60 -8.96 -12.70
N SER A 79 0.27 -8.94 -12.89
CA SER A 79 -0.48 -10.17 -13.11
C SER A 79 -0.07 -10.84 -14.41
N VAL A 80 -0.04 -12.17 -14.38
CA VAL A 80 0.24 -13.02 -15.54
C VAL A 80 -0.82 -12.81 -16.64
N HIS A 81 -2.06 -12.50 -16.26
CA HIS A 81 -3.20 -12.41 -17.17
C HIS A 81 -3.49 -10.99 -17.67
N ASP A 82 -3.07 -9.97 -16.91
CA ASP A 82 -3.19 -8.57 -17.31
C ASP A 82 -2.01 -7.76 -16.76
N LYS A 83 -1.12 -7.34 -17.67
CA LYS A 83 0.08 -6.54 -17.36
C LYS A 83 -0.23 -5.19 -16.71
N TYR A 84 -1.47 -4.71 -16.79
CA TYR A 84 -1.89 -3.46 -16.14
C TYR A 84 -2.39 -3.66 -14.72
N THR A 85 -2.56 -4.92 -14.28
CA THR A 85 -3.00 -5.23 -12.92
C THR A 85 -1.89 -5.85 -12.07
N LEU A 86 -2.05 -5.74 -10.76
CA LEU A 86 -1.08 -6.17 -9.76
C LEU A 86 -1.64 -7.33 -8.93
N GLN A 87 -0.80 -8.33 -8.69
CA GLN A 87 -1.08 -9.46 -7.81
C GLN A 87 0.01 -9.62 -6.75
N ILE A 88 -0.30 -10.35 -5.69
CA ILE A 88 0.70 -10.74 -4.69
C ILE A 88 1.66 -11.73 -5.34
N ASN A 89 2.97 -11.48 -5.23
CA ASN A 89 3.97 -12.38 -5.78
C ASN A 89 3.94 -13.73 -5.03
N PRO A 90 3.63 -14.85 -5.70
CA PRO A 90 3.63 -16.17 -5.07
C PRO A 90 5.01 -16.60 -4.53
N ALA A 91 6.09 -16.08 -5.11
CA ALA A 91 7.47 -16.31 -4.70
C ALA A 91 7.96 -15.36 -3.60
N SER A 92 7.10 -14.47 -3.09
CA SER A 92 7.45 -13.54 -1.98
C SER A 92 8.00 -14.25 -0.74
N GLY A 93 7.61 -15.51 -0.51
CA GLY A 93 8.12 -16.35 0.58
C GLY A 93 9.64 -16.62 0.55
N ALA A 94 10.34 -16.32 -0.55
CA ALA A 94 11.79 -16.33 -0.59
C ALA A 94 12.43 -15.29 0.36
N ILE A 95 11.68 -14.26 0.76
CA ILE A 95 12.09 -13.27 1.76
C ILE A 95 11.48 -13.66 3.12
N SER A 96 12.33 -13.88 4.13
CA SER A 96 11.87 -14.31 5.46
C SER A 96 10.85 -13.35 6.10
N GLU A 97 11.04 -12.05 5.89
CA GLU A 97 10.22 -10.97 6.46
C GLU A 97 8.99 -10.58 5.60
N HIS A 98 8.69 -11.32 4.52
CA HIS A 98 7.65 -10.94 3.56
C HIS A 98 6.28 -10.68 4.22
N LEU A 99 5.88 -11.45 5.24
CA LEU A 99 4.61 -11.24 5.95
C LEU A 99 4.57 -9.88 6.66
N ASN A 100 5.69 -9.44 7.24
CA ASN A 100 5.78 -8.14 7.88
C ASN A 100 5.68 -7.00 6.86
N TYR A 101 6.28 -7.18 5.68
CA TYR A 101 6.12 -6.24 4.57
C TYR A 101 4.70 -6.21 3.99
N PHE A 102 4.01 -7.35 3.86
CA PHE A 102 2.60 -7.35 3.46
C PHE A 102 1.69 -6.70 4.50
N LYS A 103 1.97 -6.90 5.78
CA LYS A 103 1.27 -6.19 6.86
C LYS A 103 1.49 -4.68 6.75
N PHE A 104 2.73 -4.25 6.50
CA PHE A 104 3.05 -2.85 6.24
C PHE A 104 2.32 -2.30 5.00
N LEU A 105 2.35 -3.01 3.87
CA LEU A 105 1.65 -2.65 2.64
C LEU A 105 0.14 -2.46 2.90
N GLY A 106 -0.49 -3.40 3.63
CA GLY A 106 -1.90 -3.28 4.00
C GLY A 106 -2.20 -2.04 4.86
N ARG A 107 -1.32 -1.71 5.80
CA ARG A 107 -1.46 -0.50 6.63
C ARG A 107 -1.25 0.78 5.82
N TYR A 108 -0.29 0.77 4.90
CA TYR A 108 -0.01 1.87 3.99
C TYR A 108 -1.18 2.15 3.03
N LEU A 109 -1.71 1.12 2.38
CA LEU A 109 -2.89 1.24 1.52
C LEU A 109 -4.11 1.71 2.33
N GLY A 110 -4.31 1.14 3.52
CA GLY A 110 -5.37 1.56 4.43
C GLY A 110 -5.25 3.02 4.88
N LEU A 111 -4.03 3.51 5.13
CA LEU A 111 -3.75 4.91 5.44
C LEU A 111 -4.14 5.83 4.28
N GLY A 112 -3.73 5.49 3.06
CA GLY A 112 -4.09 6.28 1.88
C GLY A 112 -5.59 6.33 1.64
N ILE A 113 -6.28 5.18 1.71
CA ILE A 113 -7.74 5.12 1.58
C ILE A 113 -8.43 5.97 2.66
N PHE A 114 -8.00 5.86 3.92
CA PHE A 114 -8.61 6.59 5.03
C PHE A 114 -8.48 8.11 4.90
N HIS A 115 -7.33 8.59 4.43
CA HIS A 115 -7.05 10.02 4.23
C HIS A 115 -7.38 10.50 2.80
N CYS A 116 -8.09 9.68 2.01
CA CYS A 116 -8.53 9.99 0.64
C CYS A 116 -7.40 10.28 -0.36
N TYR A 117 -6.27 9.59 -0.22
CA TYR A 117 -5.20 9.55 -1.22
C TYR A 117 -5.43 8.43 -2.22
N LEU A 118 -5.29 8.78 -3.50
CA LEU A 118 -5.42 7.84 -4.62
C LEU A 118 -4.06 7.22 -4.93
N PHE A 119 -4.06 5.91 -5.16
CA PHE A 119 -2.93 5.18 -5.68
C PHE A 119 -3.13 4.97 -7.17
N ASP A 120 -2.08 5.17 -7.97
CA ASP A 120 -2.07 4.73 -9.36
C ASP A 120 -1.75 3.22 -9.42
N ALA A 121 -2.63 2.44 -8.79
CA ALA A 121 -2.46 1.03 -8.51
C ALA A 121 -3.75 0.28 -8.85
N HIS A 122 -3.68 -0.60 -9.83
CA HIS A 122 -4.80 -1.45 -10.19
C HIS A 122 -4.50 -2.86 -9.72
N PHE A 123 -5.06 -3.29 -8.59
CA PHE A 123 -4.92 -4.68 -8.17
C PHE A 123 -5.90 -5.58 -8.94
N THR A 124 -5.64 -6.87 -8.99
CA THR A 124 -6.59 -7.82 -9.59
C THR A 124 -7.94 -7.77 -8.87
N VAL A 125 -9.02 -8.10 -9.59
CA VAL A 125 -10.37 -8.21 -9.01
C VAL A 125 -10.38 -9.20 -7.84
N GLY A 126 -9.66 -10.32 -7.98
CA GLY A 126 -9.49 -11.32 -6.93
C GLY A 126 -8.89 -10.74 -5.64
N PHE A 127 -7.89 -9.86 -5.77
CA PHE A 127 -7.29 -9.17 -4.62
C PHE A 127 -8.31 -8.32 -3.87
N TYR A 128 -9.11 -7.51 -4.58
CA TYR A 128 -10.18 -6.72 -3.95
C TYR A 128 -11.25 -7.60 -3.29
N LYS A 129 -11.64 -8.72 -3.94
CA LYS A 129 -12.59 -9.67 -3.33
C LYS A 129 -12.03 -10.27 -2.04
N MET A 130 -10.73 -10.59 -1.99
CA MET A 130 -10.07 -11.07 -0.77
C MET A 130 -10.14 -10.05 0.37
N ILE A 131 -9.85 -8.77 0.10
CA ILE A 131 -9.97 -7.69 1.09
C ILE A 131 -11.41 -7.61 1.64
N LEU A 132 -12.39 -7.73 0.74
CA LEU A 132 -13.82 -7.68 1.07
C LEU A 132 -14.35 -9.00 1.65
N LYS A 133 -13.51 -10.03 1.82
CA LYS A 133 -13.91 -11.38 2.26
C LYS A 133 -15.02 -11.99 1.39
N LYS A 134 -14.98 -11.73 0.08
CA LYS A 134 -15.88 -12.31 -0.91
C LYS A 134 -15.23 -13.53 -1.58
N PRO A 135 -16.02 -14.51 -2.06
CA PRO A 135 -15.49 -15.64 -2.81
C PRO A 135 -14.79 -15.18 -4.09
N ALA A 136 -13.60 -15.73 -4.36
CA ALA A 136 -12.77 -15.38 -5.53
C ALA A 136 -12.84 -16.44 -6.66
N LEU A 137 -13.76 -17.42 -6.57
CA LEU A 137 -13.82 -18.57 -7.48
C LEU A 137 -13.94 -18.19 -8.97
N PHE A 138 -14.50 -17.01 -9.26
CA PHE A 138 -14.69 -16.51 -10.62
C PHE A 138 -13.50 -15.73 -11.20
N ASP A 139 -12.40 -15.58 -10.46
CA ASP A 139 -11.17 -14.93 -10.95
C ASP A 139 -10.08 -15.94 -11.32
N LEU A 140 -10.48 -17.20 -11.57
CA LEU A 140 -9.58 -18.23 -12.08
C LEU A 140 -9.21 -17.94 -13.53
N PRO A 141 -8.01 -18.34 -13.96
CA PRO A 141 -7.64 -18.24 -15.37
C PRO A 141 -8.66 -19.01 -16.22
N GLU A 142 -8.97 -18.47 -17.40
CA GLU A 142 -10.08 -18.89 -18.27
C GLU A 142 -10.08 -20.41 -18.51
N ASN A 143 -8.90 -21.00 -18.72
CA ASN A 143 -8.74 -22.45 -18.89
C ASN A 143 -9.16 -23.26 -17.65
N VAL A 144 -8.85 -22.79 -16.44
CA VAL A 144 -9.24 -23.47 -15.20
C VAL A 144 -10.72 -23.25 -14.90
N TYR A 145 -11.26 -22.09 -15.27
CA TYR A 145 -12.69 -21.80 -15.13
C TYR A 145 -13.54 -22.73 -16.02
N ASP A 146 -13.16 -22.90 -17.28
CA ASP A 146 -13.85 -23.79 -18.22
C ASP A 146 -13.78 -25.26 -17.76
N ASP A 147 -12.59 -25.72 -17.33
CA ASP A 147 -12.41 -27.07 -16.78
C ASP A 147 -13.29 -27.32 -15.54
N LEU A 148 -13.42 -26.33 -14.65
CA LEU A 148 -14.28 -26.41 -13.47
C LEU A 148 -15.76 -26.42 -13.82
N ILE A 149 -16.20 -25.62 -14.80
CA ILE A 149 -17.57 -25.67 -15.31
C ILE A 149 -17.87 -27.05 -15.89
N TRP A 150 -16.92 -27.65 -16.60
CA TRP A 150 -17.11 -28.96 -17.20
C TRP A 150 -17.32 -30.08 -16.17
N MET A 151 -16.83 -29.90 -14.94
CA MET A 151 -16.98 -30.86 -13.84
C MET A 151 -18.28 -30.70 -13.03
N LEU A 152 -19.03 -29.60 -13.22
CA LEU A 152 -20.28 -29.29 -12.49
C LEU A 152 -21.53 -29.67 -13.29
#